data_AF-A0A4Y7S0L2-F1
#
_entry.id   AF-A0A4Y7S0L2-F1
#
_cell.length_a   1.000
_cell.length_b   1.000
_cell.length_c   1.000
_cell.angle_alpha   90.00
_cell.angle_beta   90.00
_cell.angle_gamma   90.00
#
_symmetry.space_group_name_H-M   'P 1'
#
loop_
_entity.id
_entity.type
_entity.pdbx_description
1 polymer ?
#
loop_
_entity_poly.entity_id
_entity_poly.type
_entity_poly.pdbx_seq_one_letter_code
_entity_poly.pdbx_strand_id
1 'polypeptide(L)' 'MPIVNATTARNNFFKIMEDVVVTHEPIYVTGKAGNVVVISEEDYRSIQETLYLISIPGMREKILRGLNTPLEDLVEDDDE' A
#
# COMPACT_ATOMS: atom_id res chain seq x y z
N MET A 1 8.31 11.42 2.73
CA MET A 1 8.39 10.54 3.92
C MET A 1 8.79 11.32 5.17
N PRO A 2 7.82 11.72 6.00
CA PRO A 2 8.09 12.37 7.28
C PRO A 2 8.56 11.35 8.34
N ILE A 3 9.58 11.74 9.11
CA ILE A 3 10.09 10.98 10.25
C ILE A 3 9.77 11.77 11.52
N VAL A 4 9.06 11.15 12.46
CA VAL A 4 8.70 11.76 13.75
C VAL A 4 9.21 10.91 14.90
N ASN A 5 9.42 11.51 16.07
CA ASN A 5 9.68 10.74 17.29
C ASN A 5 8.38 10.28 17.94
N ALA A 6 8.46 9.26 18.80
CA ALA A 6 7.30 8.67 19.47
C ALA A 6 6.49 9.69 20.30
N THR A 7 7.13 10.70 20.90
CA THR A 7 6.43 11.75 21.66
C THR A 7 5.60 12.64 20.74
N THR A 8 6.16 13.08 19.62
CA THR A 8 5.46 13.86 18.60
C THR A 8 4.33 13.06 17.96
N ALA A 9 4.57 11.77 17.67
CA ALA A 9 3.56 10.89 17.12
C ALA A 9 2.36 10.72 18.05
N ARG A 10 2.61 10.48 19.34
CA ARG A 10 1.56 10.37 20.35
C ARG A 10 0.72 11.64 20.45
N ASN A 11 1.36 12.82 20.44
CA ASN A 11 0.65 14.09 20.58
C ASN A 11 -0.17 14.47 19.34
N ASN A 12 0.14 13.89 18.17
CA ASN A 12 -0.51 14.21 16.89
C ASN A 12 -1.16 12.99 16.23
N PHE A 13 -1.50 11.96 17.00
CA PHE A 13 -1.87 10.65 16.44
C PHE A 13 -3.08 10.72 15.50
N PHE A 14 -4.11 11.48 15.85
CA PHE A 14 -5.30 11.64 15.00
C PHE A 14 -4.98 12.31 13.65
N LYS A 15 -4.12 13.33 13.66
CA LYS A 15 -3.66 13.98 12.43
C LYS A 15 -2.84 13.01 11.58
N ILE A 16 -1.94 12.25 12.21
CA ILE A 16 -1.16 11.21 11.51
C ILE A 16 -2.08 10.19 10.84
N MET A 17 -3.15 9.74 11.52
CA MET A 17 -4.13 8.83 10.93
C MET A 17 -4.83 9.45 9.70
N GLU A 18 -5.29 10.70 9.81
CA GLU A 18 -5.93 11.40 8.69
C GLU A 18 -4.96 11.56 7.51
N ASP A 19 -3.72 12.00 7.80
CA ASP A 19 -2.68 12.21 6.79
C ASP A 19 -2.38 10.90 6.04
N VAL A 20 -2.15 9.77 6.73
CA VAL A 20 -1.83 8.49 6.05
C VAL A 20 -2.99 7.93 5.24
N VAL A 21 -4.23 8.16 5.67
CA VAL A 21 -5.43 7.70 4.93
C VAL A 21 -5.65 8.53 3.68
N VAL A 22 -5.45 9.86 3.74
CA VAL A 22 -5.71 10.75 2.61
C VAL A 22 -4.57 10.74 1.60
N THR A 23 -3.32 10.67 2.08
CA THR A 23 -2.15 10.81 1.22
C THR A 23 -1.60 9.48 0.71
N HIS A 24 -1.97 8.35 1.33
CA HIS A 24 -1.36 7.03 1.09
C HIS A 24 0.17 7.04 1.25
N GLU A 25 0.70 7.97 2.05
CA GLU A 25 2.13 8.10 2.30
C GLU A 25 2.50 7.55 3.69
N PRO A 26 3.49 6.65 3.79
CA PRO A 26 3.92 6.11 5.08
C PRO A 26 4.60 7.16 5.97
N ILE A 27 4.28 7.12 7.26
CA ILE A 27 4.93 7.94 8.30
C ILE A 27 5.79 7.06 9.19
N TYR A 28 7.05 7.46 9.38
CA TYR A 28 8.00 6.70 10.19
C TYR A 28 8.07 7.28 11.59
N VAL A 29 7.87 6.44 12.60
CA VAL A 29 7.93 6.82 14.01
C VAL A 29 9.18 6.20 14.65
N THR A 30 10.04 7.03 15.19
CA THR A 30 11.26 6.64 15.88
C THR A 30 11.06 6.56 17.40
N GLY A 31 11.56 5.51 18.03
CA GLY A 31 11.43 5.29 19.47
C GLY A 31 12.66 4.64 20.08
N LYS A 32 12.77 4.68 21.41
CA LYS A 32 13.90 4.08 22.14
C LYS A 32 14.00 2.56 21.97
N ALA A 33 12.86 1.88 21.81
CA ALA A 33 12.79 0.44 21.62
C ALA A 33 12.93 0.00 20.15
N GLY A 34 12.88 0.94 19.21
CA GLY A 34 12.84 0.66 17.78
C GLY A 34 11.96 1.65 17.02
N ASN A 35 11.90 1.46 15.71
CA ASN A 35 11.12 2.28 14.79
C ASN A 35 9.89 1.50 14.29
N VAL A 36 8.81 2.22 14.02
CA VAL A 36 7.60 1.66 13.40
C VAL A 36 7.19 2.50 12.20
N VAL A 37 6.40 1.92 11.31
CA VAL A 37 5.81 2.60 10.16
C VAL A 37 4.30 2.63 10.36
N VAL A 38 3.70 3.80 10.19
CA VAL A 38 2.25 3.99 10.17
C VAL A 38 1.83 4.14 8.72
N ILE A 39 0.88 3.31 8.30
CA ILE A 39 0.28 3.27 6.97
C ILE A 39 -1.23 3.13 7.12
N SER A 40 -1.97 3.49 6.08
CA SER A 40 -3.41 3.21 6.05
C SER A 40 -3.68 1.69 6.03
N GLU A 41 -4.86 1.30 6.47
CA GLU A 41 -5.27 -0.10 6.47
C GLU A 41 -5.43 -0.64 5.04
N GLU A 42 -5.94 0.21 4.14
CA GLU A 42 -6.08 -0.08 2.71
C GLU A 42 -4.72 -0.34 2.04
N ASP A 43 -3.72 0.49 2.31
CA ASP A 43 -2.37 0.29 1.77
C ASP A 43 -1.75 -0.99 2.33
N TYR A 44 -1.95 -1.26 3.62
CA TYR A 44 -1.47 -2.51 4.22
C TYR A 44 -2.10 -3.73 3.55
N ARG A 45 -3.42 -3.73 3.34
CA ARG A 45 -4.12 -4.79 2.61
C ARG A 45 -3.62 -4.94 1.19
N SER A 46 -3.43 -3.83 0.47
CA SER A 46 -2.95 -3.83 -0.91
C SER A 46 -1.53 -4.41 -1.03
N ILE A 47 -0.66 -4.11 -0.06
CA ILE A 47 0.67 -4.72 0.05
C ILE A 47 0.54 -6.23 0.29
N GLN A 48 -0.31 -6.66 1.23
CA GLN A 48 -0.52 -8.09 1.52
C GLN A 48 -1.06 -8.84 0.29
N GLU A 49 -2.03 -8.28 -0.43
CA GLU A 49 -2.58 -8.86 -1.65
C GLU A 49 -1.52 -8.96 -2.74
N THR A 50 -0.73 -7.90 -2.94
CA THR A 50 0.37 -7.91 -3.91
C THR A 50 1.39 -8.99 -3.58
N LEU A 51 1.77 -9.14 -2.30
CA LEU A 51 2.68 -10.19 -1.85
C LEU A 51 2.07 -11.58 -2.05
N TYR A 52 0.78 -11.75 -1.79
CA TYR A 52 0.05 -12.99 -2.03
C TYR A 52 0.07 -13.36 -3.52
N LEU A 53 -0.32 -12.45 -4.41
CA LEU A 53 -0.31 -12.68 -5.86
C LEU A 53 1.09 -13.04 -6.37
N ILE A 54 2.13 -12.34 -5.91
CA ILE A 54 3.51 -12.64 -6.30
C ILE A 54 3.99 -14.00 -5.78
N SER A 55 3.48 -14.45 -4.62
CA SER A 55 3.84 -15.76 -4.06
C SER A 55 3.34 -16.93 -4.91
N ILE A 56 2.32 -16.72 -5.76
CA ILE A 56 1.79 -17.75 -6.66
C ILE A 56 2.73 -17.90 -7.87
N PRO A 57 3.32 -19.09 -8.10
CA PRO A 57 4.25 -19.29 -9.22
C PRO A 57 3.64 -18.93 -10.57
N GLY A 58 4.33 -18.10 -11.36
CA GLY A 58 3.89 -17.67 -12.68
C GLY A 58 2.79 -16.61 -12.69
N MET A 59 2.27 -16.19 -11.53
CA MET A 59 1.17 -15.22 -11.46
C MET A 59 1.62 -13.81 -11.83
N ARG A 60 2.80 -13.38 -11.34
CA ARG A 60 3.37 -12.08 -11.70
C ARG A 60 3.49 -11.92 -13.22
N GLU A 61 4.01 -12.93 -13.91
CA GLU A 61 4.19 -12.93 -15.36
C GLU A 61 2.85 -12.88 -16.10
N LYS A 62 1.82 -13.56 -15.58
CA LYS A 62 0.46 -13.51 -16.13
C LYS A 62 -0.14 -12.12 -15.99
N ILE A 63 -0.04 -11.50 -14.82
CA ILE A 63 -0.54 -10.14 -14.56
C ILE A 63 0.16 -9.13 -15.48
N LEU A 64 1.49 -9.20 -15.56
CA LEU A 64 2.28 -8.34 -16.44
C LEU A 64 1.94 -8.55 -17.92
N ARG A 65 1.67 -9.79 -18.35
CA ARG A 65 1.22 -10.06 -19.71
C ARG A 65 -0.13 -9.41 -19.99
N GLY A 66 -1.10 -9.58 -19.08
CA GLY A 66 -2.43 -8.97 -19.20
C GLY A 66 -2.38 -7.45 -19.27
N LEU A 67 -1.56 -6.81 -18.43
CA LEU A 67 -1.36 -5.36 -18.44
C LEU A 67 -0.75 -4.81 -19.75
N ASN A 68 0.02 -5.64 -20.46
CA ASN A 68 0.64 -5.26 -21.74
C ASN A 68 -0.16 -5.73 -22.96
N THR A 69 -1.33 -6.35 -22.77
CA THR A 69 -2.21 -6.76 -23.87
C THR A 69 -2.74 -5.50 -24.58
N PRO A 70 -2.59 -5.38 -25.91
CA PRO A 70 -3.16 -4.28 -26.68
C PRO A 70 -4.69 -4.19 -26.50
N LEU A 71 -5.24 -2.97 -26.54
CA LEU A 71 -6.69 -2.76 -26.41
C LEU A 71 -7.51 -3.51 -27.48
N GLU A 72 -6.95 -3.68 -28.68
CA GLU A 72 -7.56 -4.43 -29.78
C GLU A 72 -7.72 -5.93 -29.51
N ASP A 73 -6.93 -6.47 -28.58
CA ASP A 73 -6.97 -7.87 -28.16
C ASP A 73 -7.80 -8.09 -26.87
N LEU A 74 -8.41 -7.01 -26.33
CA LEU A 74 -9.29 -7.11 -25.17
C LEU A 74 -10.71 -7.46 -25.62
N VAL A 75 -11.40 -8.23 -24.78
CA VAL A 75 -12.85 -8.48 -24.92
C VAL A 75 -13.62 -7.39 -24.18
N GLU A 76 -14.79 -7.02 -24.69
CA GLU A 76 -15.70 -6.15 -23.95
C GLU A 76 -16.13 -6.85 -22.65
N ASP A 77 -16.15 -6.10 -21.57
CA ASP A 77 -16.67 -6.56 -20.29
C ASP A 77 -18.18 -6.34 -20.31
N ASP A 78 -18.94 -7.41 -20.60
CA ASP A 78 -20.40 -7.39 -20.72
C ASP A 78 -21.11 -7.32 -19.34
N ASP A 79 -20.34 -7.27 -18.24
CA ASP A 79 -20.84 -7.23 -16.88
C ASP A 79 -21.11 -5.76 -16.43
N GLU A 80 -22.34 -5.29 -16.65
CA GLU A 80 -23.03 -4.27 -15.82
C GLU A 80 -23.86 -4.92 -14.70
#